data_AF-A0A7K0F883-F1
#
_entry.id   AF-A0A7K0F883-F1
#
_cell.length_a   1.000
_cell.length_b   1.000
_cell.length_c   1.000
_cell.angle_alpha   90.00
_cell.angle_beta   90.00
_cell.angle_gamma   90.00
#
_symmetry.space_group_name_H-M   'P 1'
#
loop_
_entity.id
_entity.type
_entity.pdbx_description
1 polymer ?
#
loop_
_entity_poly.entity_id
_entity_poly.type
_entity_poly.pdbx_seq_one_letter_code
_entity_poly.pdbx_strand_id
1 'polypeptide(L)'
;MKFQIIDENNLGNKRFVVKIQLLPENMTEANSIRNIEAGTADDNERVTVTNFLHFVLSQKNYSPIGSLDQQGEIFTISAFKN
;
A
#
# COMPACT_ATOMS: atom_id res chain seq x y z
N MET A 1 0.34 11.68 -5.20
CA MET A 1 1.00 10.74 -4.26
C MET A 1 2.13 10.01 -4.97
N LYS A 2 3.28 9.89 -4.31
CA LYS A 2 4.42 9.06 -4.76
C LYS A 2 4.54 7.81 -3.89
N PHE A 3 5.38 6.86 -4.29
CA PHE A 3 5.65 5.65 -3.50
C PHE A 3 7.12 5.24 -3.58
N GLN A 4 7.55 4.47 -2.58
CA GLN A 4 8.79 3.71 -2.61
C GLN A 4 8.56 2.32 -2.01
N ILE A 5 9.14 1.29 -2.63
CA ILE A 5 9.23 -0.03 -2.01
C ILE A 5 10.43 0.02 -1.06
N ILE A 6 10.20 -0.20 0.23
CA ILE A 6 11.25 -0.13 1.26
C ILE A 6 11.76 -1.51 1.65
N ASP A 7 11.00 -2.57 1.39
CA ASP A 7 11.36 -3.94 1.74
C ASP A 7 10.60 -4.94 0.84
N GLU A 8 11.28 -6.02 0.47
CA GLU A 8 10.73 -7.11 -0.33
C GLU A 8 11.22 -8.44 0.25
N ASN A 9 10.34 -9.17 0.92
CA ASN A 9 10.67 -10.46 1.52
C ASN A 9 10.03 -11.61 0.71
N ASN A 10 10.86 -12.49 0.15
CA ASN A 10 10.42 -13.67 -0.59
C ASN A 10 10.08 -14.82 0.38
N LEU A 11 8.83 -15.25 0.39
CA LEU A 11 8.35 -16.35 1.20
C LEU A 11 8.38 -17.71 0.45
N GLY A 12 8.88 -17.74 -0.78
CA GLY A 12 8.87 -18.91 -1.66
C GLY A 12 7.60 -18.98 -2.52
N ASN A 13 7.60 -19.84 -3.55
CA ASN A 13 6.46 -20.06 -4.46
C ASN A 13 5.87 -18.76 -5.04
N LYS A 14 6.74 -17.84 -5.48
CA LYS A 14 6.37 -16.49 -5.98
C LYS A 14 5.60 -15.62 -4.97
N ARG A 15 5.50 -16.00 -3.69
CA ARG A 15 4.84 -15.21 -2.64
C ARG A 15 5.84 -14.25 -2.01
N PHE A 16 5.42 -13.00 -1.86
CA PHE A 16 6.22 -11.93 -1.29
C PHE A 16 5.42 -11.19 -0.22
N VAL A 17 6.14 -10.66 0.77
CA VAL A 17 5.68 -9.57 1.63
C VAL A 17 6.42 -8.32 1.19
N VAL A 18 5.67 -7.34 0.70
CA VAL A 18 6.22 -6.08 0.18
C VAL A 18 5.83 -4.97 1.13
N LYS A 19 6.81 -4.17 1.56
CA LYS A 19 6.53 -2.94 2.29
C LYS A 19 6.64 -1.76 1.35
N ILE A 20 5.58 -0.97 1.28
CA ILE A 20 5.46 0.22 0.45
C ILE A 20 5.29 1.41 1.36
N GLN A 21 6.17 2.40 1.24
CA GLN A 21 5.95 3.71 1.83
C GLN A 21 5.26 4.62 0.82
N LEU A 22 4.13 5.18 1.21
CA LEU A 22 3.46 6.25 0.49
C LEU A 22 4.09 7.59 0.85
N LEU A 23 4.26 8.43 -0.15
CA LEU A 23 4.85 9.76 -0.01
C LEU A 23 3.77 10.77 -0.43
N PRO A 24 2.97 11.28 0.51
CA PRO A 24 1.93 12.26 0.21
C PRO A 24 2.57 13.56 -0.31
N GLU A 25 1.99 14.12 -1.36
CA GLU A 25 2.46 15.36 -1.99
C GLU A 25 1.68 16.59 -1.52
N ASN A 26 0.59 16.37 -0.77
CA ASN A 26 -0.26 17.41 -0.21
C ASN A 26 -0.93 16.95 1.09
N MET A 27 -1.55 17.89 1.80
CA MET A 27 -2.23 17.61 3.09
C MET A 27 -3.41 16.65 2.95
N THR A 28 -4.14 16.71 1.84
CA THR A 28 -5.29 15.82 1.61
C THR A 28 -4.83 14.37 1.57
N GLU A 29 -3.80 14.07 0.79
CA GLU A 29 -3.19 12.73 0.70
C GLU A 29 -2.66 12.25 2.05
N ALA A 30 -1.97 13.12 2.79
CA ALA A 30 -1.45 12.79 4.12
C ALA A 30 -2.57 12.47 5.11
N ASN A 31 -3.67 13.22 5.06
CA ASN A 31 -4.83 12.99 5.92
C ASN A 31 -5.54 11.70 5.56
N SER A 32 -5.74 11.40 4.27
CA SER A 32 -6.36 10.15 3.84
C SER A 32 -5.56 8.93 4.33
N ILE A 33 -4.22 8.97 4.24
CA ILE A 33 -3.36 7.89 4.75
C ILE A 33 -3.55 7.72 6.27
N ARG A 34 -3.47 8.81 7.04
CA ARG A 34 -3.65 8.76 8.51
C ARG A 34 -5.05 8.29 8.91
N ASN A 35 -6.08 8.72 8.19
CA ASN A 35 -7.46 8.34 8.47
C ASN A 35 -7.69 6.84 8.24
N ILE A 36 -6.97 6.21 7.30
CA ILE A 36 -7.05 4.76 7.10
C ILE A 36 -6.46 4.02 8.29
N GLU A 37 -5.27 4.43 8.76
CA GLU A 37 -4.64 3.87 9.96
C GLU A 37 -5.51 4.04 11.21
N ALA A 38 -6.10 5.23 11.39
CA ALA A 38 -6.99 5.52 12.50
C ALA A 38 -8.36 4.81 12.40
N GLY A 39 -8.66 4.16 11.28
CA GLY A 39 -9.96 3.55 11.00
C GLY A 39 -11.09 4.53 10.74
N THR A 40 -10.80 5.84 10.65
CA THR A 40 -11.76 6.92 10.46
C THR A 40 -11.95 7.36 9.00
N ALA A 41 -11.23 6.74 8.07
CA ALA A 41 -11.32 7.06 6.65
C ALA A 41 -12.72 6.82 6.08
N ASP A 42 -13.18 7.78 5.28
CA ASP A 42 -14.39 7.63 4.48
C ASP A 42 -14.15 6.69 3.27
N ASP A 43 -15.24 6.35 2.57
CA ASP A 43 -15.17 5.43 1.43
C ASP A 43 -14.29 5.96 0.30
N ASN A 44 -14.31 7.28 0.05
CA ASN A 44 -13.49 7.89 -0.99
C ASN A 44 -12.00 7.80 -0.64
N GLU A 45 -11.64 8.12 0.60
CA GLU A 45 -10.26 8.03 1.09
C GLU A 45 -9.74 6.59 1.01
N ARG A 46 -10.53 5.62 1.44
CA ARG A 46 -10.19 4.18 1.35
C ARG A 46 -9.98 3.75 -0.09
N VAL A 47 -10.90 4.12 -0.99
CA VAL A 47 -10.81 3.77 -2.41
C VAL A 47 -9.60 4.42 -3.06
N THR A 48 -9.33 5.70 -2.79
CA THR A 48 -8.18 6.42 -3.34
C THR A 48 -6.86 5.73 -2.98
N VAL A 49 -6.63 5.44 -1.69
CA VAL A 49 -5.37 4.81 -1.25
C VAL A 49 -5.28 3.36 -1.73
N THR A 50 -6.36 2.59 -1.66
CA THR A 50 -6.38 1.19 -2.12
C THR A 50 -6.09 1.09 -3.62
N ASN A 51 -6.73 1.93 -4.43
CA ASN A 51 -6.49 1.97 -5.87
C ASN A 51 -5.06 2.37 -6.20
N PHE A 52 -4.50 3.34 -5.46
CA PHE A 52 -3.12 3.73 -5.63
C PHE A 52 -2.16 2.57 -5.29
N LEU A 53 -2.39 1.87 -4.17
CA LEU A 53 -1.61 0.69 -3.79
C LEU A 53 -1.68 -0.44 -4.84
N HIS A 54 -2.86 -0.72 -5.38
CA HIS A 54 -3.03 -1.70 -6.45
C HIS A 54 -2.29 -1.29 -7.72
N PHE A 55 -2.35 -0.01 -8.09
CA PHE A 55 -1.63 0.53 -9.24
C PHE A 55 -0.11 0.34 -9.08
N VAL A 56 0.47 0.75 -7.96
CA VAL A 56 1.92 0.65 -7.74
C VAL A 56 2.42 -0.79 -7.68
N LEU A 57 1.63 -1.71 -7.10
CA LEU A 57 1.94 -3.14 -7.10
C LEU A 57 1.92 -3.72 -8.52
N SER A 58 0.91 -3.37 -9.32
CA SER A 58 0.80 -3.84 -10.70
C SER A 58 1.98 -3.39 -11.56
N GLN A 59 2.47 -2.15 -11.37
CA GLN A 59 3.68 -1.64 -12.04
C GLN A 59 4.95 -2.43 -11.70
N LYS A 60 4.95 -3.14 -10.58
CA LYS A 60 6.07 -3.93 -10.06
C LYS A 60 5.85 -5.43 -10.23
N ASN A 61 4.87 -5.81 -11.06
CA ASN A 61 4.47 -7.19 -11.34
C ASN A 61 4.02 -7.94 -10.08
N TYR A 62 3.41 -7.23 -9.12
CA TYR A 62 2.82 -7.83 -7.94
C TYR A 62 1.29 -7.88 -8.04
N SER A 63 0.73 -9.02 -7.67
CA SER A 63 -0.70 -9.27 -7.50
C SER A 63 -1.02 -9.37 -6.00
N PRO A 64 -1.70 -8.39 -5.39
CA PRO A 64 -2.00 -8.43 -3.96
C PRO A 64 -2.89 -9.63 -3.61
N ILE A 65 -2.55 -10.35 -2.54
CA ILE A 65 -3.27 -11.52 -2.02
C ILE A 65 -4.26 -11.10 -0.90
N GLY A 66 -4.07 -9.90 -0.35
CA GLY A 66 -4.86 -9.36 0.76
C GLY A 66 -3.99 -8.95 1.94
N SER A 67 -4.65 -8.67 3.06
CA SER A 67 -4.13 -8.08 4.31
C SER A 67 -3.11 -6.96 4.08
N LEU A 68 -3.62 -5.73 4.09
CA LEU A 68 -2.84 -4.51 4.20
C LEU A 68 -2.71 -4.23 5.70
N ASP A 69 -1.52 -4.39 6.25
CA ASP A 69 -1.20 -3.79 7.54
C ASP A 69 -0.59 -2.41 7.29
N GLN A 70 -0.95 -1.42 8.10
CA GLN A 70 -0.47 -0.05 7.95
C GLN A 70 0.15 0.44 9.26
N GLN A 71 1.31 1.07 9.15
CA GLN A 71 1.95 1.81 10.22
C GLN A 71 2.47 3.14 9.67
N GLY A 72 1.84 4.25 10.05
CA GLY A 72 2.06 5.56 9.44
C GLY A 72 1.85 5.52 7.93
N GLU A 73 2.81 6.00 7.16
CA GLU A 73 2.77 5.96 5.69
C GLU A 73 3.25 4.63 5.08
N ILE A 74 3.54 3.61 5.90
CA ILE A 74 4.07 2.32 5.45
C ILE A 74 2.95 1.28 5.42
N PHE A 75 2.81 0.61 4.28
CA PHE A 75 1.85 -0.45 4.01
C PHE A 75 2.60 -1.77 3.79
N THR A 76 2.27 -2.77 4.58
CA THR A 76 2.78 -4.14 4.43
C THR A 76 1.74 -4.98 3.69
N ILE A 77 2.14 -5.54 2.55
CA ILE A 77 1.22 -6.19 1.61
C ILE A 77 1.74 -7.58 1.27
N SER A 78 0.89 -8.59 1.45
CA SER A 78 1.14 -9.91 0.88
C SER A 78 0.76 -9.93 -0.59
N ALA A 79 1.68 -10.34 -1.48
CA ALA A 79 1.46 -10.36 -2.92
C ALA A 79 2.12 -11.57 -3.61
N PHE A 80 1.62 -11.95 -4.79
CA PHE A 80 2.32 -12.85 -5.70
C PHE A 80 3.09 -12.04 -6.74
N LYS A 81 4.32 -12.44 -7.06
CA LYS A 81 5.08 -11.88 -8.18
C LYS A 81 4.74 -12.64 -9.45
N ASN A 82 4.23 -11.93 -10.45
CA ASN A 82 3.84 -12.50 -11.75
C ASN A 82 5.07 -12.91 -12.55
#